data_AF-A0A2A9M572-F1
#
_entry.id   AF-A0A2A9M572-F1
#
_cell.length_a   1.000
_cell.length_b   1.000
_cell.length_c   1.000
_cell.angle_alpha   90.00
_cell.angle_beta   90.00
_cell.angle_gamma   90.00
#
_symmetry.space_group_name_H-M   'P 1'
#
loop_
_entity.id
_entity.type
_entity.pdbx_description
1 polymer ?
#
loop_
_entity_poly.entity_id
_entity_poly.type
_entity_poly.pdbx_seq_one_letter_code
_entity_poly.pdbx_strand_id
1 'polypeptide(L)'
;MNRDRGGGRGAFLAAGRLSREFALLKRQGGVPYVDICPDIDDLLTWHFVLHDLPADSPYHGGVYHGKLVFPPNYPFAPPSIFMLTPSGRFSVNQRLCMSMSDFHPESWNPSWRLETLVTGFLSFMLDAADPATHGSISTSHAQRRRLALQSFAENKRHKNFATMFPHFVDDSKFNPSRGFSLSGATLAAPAAAGAAPSQLPFSLPSFGGAALLRNAAALFFPRADSGGEPAAGRQECSTPEEKRSEGSGEGGRGGAGRLREGLAAWEPGSAARLSSPAIAVVILVAASLAALLNRWIV
;
A
#
# COMPACT_ATOMS: atom_id res chain seq x y z
N MET A 1 28.68 -11.27 25.52
CA MET A 1 27.24 -11.45 25.82
C MET A 1 26.69 -10.18 26.46
N ASN A 2 25.93 -9.37 25.72
CA ASN A 2 25.25 -8.21 26.30
C ASN A 2 23.78 -8.61 26.57
N ARG A 3 23.40 -8.67 27.85
CA ARG A 3 22.03 -9.02 28.28
C ARG A 3 21.14 -7.81 28.14
N ASP A 4 20.25 -7.86 27.16
CA ASP A 4 19.08 -7.01 27.04
C ASP A 4 18.20 -7.13 28.30
N ARG A 5 18.28 -6.14 29.18
CA ARG A 5 17.40 -5.97 30.35
C ARG A 5 16.34 -4.88 30.12
N GLY A 6 16.20 -4.39 28.88
CA GLY A 6 15.27 -3.32 28.51
C GLY A 6 13.93 -3.81 27.96
N GLY A 7 13.90 -4.99 27.32
CA GLY A 7 12.75 -5.48 26.56
C GLY A 7 11.42 -5.60 27.33
N GLY A 8 11.45 -6.04 28.60
CA GLY A 8 10.22 -6.35 29.36
C GLY A 8 9.38 -5.13 29.73
N ARG A 9 10.01 -4.02 30.13
CA ARG A 9 9.29 -2.77 30.48
C ARG A 9 8.78 -2.05 29.23
N GLY A 10 9.56 -2.08 28.14
CA GLY A 10 9.13 -1.53 26.85
C GLY A 10 7.89 -2.25 26.34
N ALA A 11 7.92 -3.59 26.27
CA ALA A 11 6.82 -4.39 25.76
C ALA A 11 5.49 -4.10 26.47
N PHE A 12 5.50 -3.88 27.79
CA PHE A 12 4.29 -3.52 28.55
C PHE A 12 3.73 -2.13 28.17
N LEU A 13 4.60 -1.15 27.93
CA LEU A 13 4.20 0.18 27.48
C LEU A 13 3.65 0.15 26.04
N ALA A 14 4.31 -0.59 25.16
CA ALA A 14 3.88 -0.79 23.77
C ALA A 14 2.51 -1.49 23.71
N ALA A 15 2.36 -2.63 24.39
CA ALA A 15 1.08 -3.35 24.48
C ALA A 15 -0.03 -2.45 25.04
N GLY A 16 0.24 -1.72 26.13
CA GLY A 16 -0.72 -0.79 26.71
C GLY A 16 -1.13 0.34 25.76
N ARG A 17 -0.20 0.88 24.96
CA ARG A 17 -0.49 1.85 23.90
C ARG A 17 -1.39 1.23 22.82
N LEU A 18 -1.03 0.05 22.31
CA LEU A 18 -1.78 -0.65 21.26
C LEU A 18 -3.22 -0.99 21.69
N SER A 19 -3.41 -1.47 22.92
CA SER A 19 -4.76 -1.74 23.46
C SER A 19 -5.63 -0.48 23.52
N ARG A 20 -5.06 0.68 23.88
CA ARG A 20 -5.80 1.96 23.89
C ARG A 20 -6.14 2.44 22.49
N GLU A 21 -5.21 2.32 21.54
CA GLU A 21 -5.47 2.64 20.13
C GLU A 21 -6.59 1.78 19.56
N PHE A 22 -6.57 0.48 19.84
CA PHE A 22 -7.59 -0.44 19.37
C PHE A 22 -8.97 -0.15 19.96
N ALA A 23 -9.04 0.12 21.27
CA ALA A 23 -10.30 0.50 21.92
C ALA A 23 -10.87 1.80 21.34
N LEU A 24 -10.01 2.77 21.02
CA LEU A 24 -10.41 4.01 20.36
C LEU A 24 -10.91 3.75 18.93
N LEU A 25 -10.17 2.96 18.15
CA LEU A 25 -10.56 2.58 16.79
C LEU A 25 -11.94 1.89 16.76
N LYS A 26 -12.18 0.95 17.68
CA LYS A 26 -13.49 0.28 17.79
C LYS A 26 -14.61 1.25 18.17
N ARG A 27 -14.34 2.21 19.07
CA ARG A 27 -15.30 3.27 19.42
C ARG A 27 -15.65 4.18 18.24
N GLN A 28 -14.69 4.41 17.34
CA GLN A 28 -14.86 5.24 16.15
C GLN A 28 -15.54 4.50 14.98
N GLY A 29 -15.86 3.20 15.13
CA GLY A 29 -16.52 2.42 14.09
C GLY A 29 -15.58 1.64 13.17
N GLY A 30 -14.28 1.59 13.46
CA GLY A 30 -13.28 0.88 12.66
C GLY A 30 -12.77 1.69 11.46
N VAL A 31 -12.05 1.00 10.57
CA VAL A 31 -11.56 1.58 9.30
C VAL A 31 -12.34 0.93 8.16
N PRO A 32 -12.91 1.69 7.21
CA PRO A 32 -13.54 1.11 6.04
C PRO A 32 -12.60 0.16 5.30
N TYR A 33 -13.14 -0.99 4.84
CA TYR A 33 -12.41 -2.04 4.12
C TYR A 33 -11.35 -2.80 4.93
N VAL A 34 -11.21 -2.51 6.23
CA VAL A 34 -10.17 -3.13 7.06
C VAL A 34 -10.74 -3.63 8.38
N ASP A 35 -10.51 -4.91 8.65
CA ASP A 35 -10.59 -5.47 9.99
C ASP A 35 -9.20 -5.64 10.59
N ILE A 36 -9.06 -5.40 11.89
CA ILE A 36 -7.79 -5.53 12.61
C ILE A 36 -8.04 -6.14 14.00
N CYS A 37 -7.12 -6.98 14.47
CA CYS A 37 -7.13 -7.55 15.81
C CYS A 37 -5.69 -7.84 16.28
N PRO A 38 -5.45 -7.95 17.61
CA PRO A 38 -4.18 -8.48 18.10
C PRO A 38 -4.03 -9.95 17.72
N ASP A 39 -2.80 -10.43 17.63
CA ASP A 39 -2.51 -11.86 17.62
C ASP A 39 -2.93 -12.49 18.97
N ILE A 40 -3.20 -13.80 18.94
CA ILE A 40 -3.69 -14.55 20.09
C ILE A 40 -2.57 -14.80 21.12
N ASP A 41 -1.35 -14.97 20.64
CA ASP A 41 -0.20 -15.39 21.44
C ASP A 41 0.83 -14.26 21.66
N ASP A 42 0.80 -13.21 20.84
CA ASP A 42 1.73 -12.07 20.91
C ASP A 42 1.05 -10.70 20.80
N LEU A 43 1.03 -9.94 21.90
CA LEU A 43 0.43 -8.59 21.96
C LEU A 43 1.15 -7.53 21.11
N LEU A 44 2.38 -7.80 20.67
CA LEU A 44 3.13 -6.93 19.76
C LEU A 44 2.95 -7.31 18.29
N THR A 45 2.28 -8.41 18.00
CA THR A 45 1.86 -8.78 16.64
C THR A 45 0.38 -8.49 16.47
N TRP A 46 0.03 -7.77 15.40
CA TRP A 46 -1.35 -7.42 15.08
C TRP A 46 -1.67 -7.82 13.67
N HIS A 47 -2.81 -8.45 13.46
CA HIS A 47 -3.25 -8.90 12.15
C HIS A 47 -4.32 -7.98 11.60
N PHE A 48 -4.28 -7.74 10.30
CA PHE A 48 -5.32 -7.02 9.58
C PHE A 48 -5.81 -7.82 8.37
N VAL A 49 -7.04 -7.57 7.95
CA VAL A 49 -7.65 -8.13 6.75
C VAL A 49 -8.22 -6.99 5.93
N LEU A 50 -7.78 -6.88 4.67
CA LEU A 50 -8.41 -6.00 3.68
C LEU A 50 -9.49 -6.78 2.94
N HIS A 51 -10.69 -6.21 2.82
CA HIS A 51 -11.84 -6.86 2.22
C HIS A 51 -12.78 -5.85 1.55
N ASP A 52 -13.74 -6.35 0.76
CA ASP A 52 -14.73 -5.53 0.05
C ASP A 52 -14.12 -4.34 -0.73
N LEU A 53 -12.90 -4.53 -1.25
CA LEU A 53 -12.14 -3.48 -1.93
C LEU A 53 -12.87 -2.97 -3.18
N PRO A 54 -12.66 -1.71 -3.61
CA PRO A 54 -13.42 -1.08 -4.69
C PRO A 54 -13.50 -1.92 -5.96
N ALA A 55 -14.69 -1.99 -6.58
CA ALA A 55 -14.99 -2.85 -7.72
C ALA A 55 -14.08 -2.62 -8.95
N ASP A 56 -13.64 -1.38 -9.14
CA ASP A 56 -12.69 -0.96 -10.17
C ASP A 56 -11.24 -1.35 -9.88
N SER A 57 -10.89 -1.61 -8.62
CA SER A 57 -9.55 -2.09 -8.24
C SER A 57 -9.36 -3.57 -8.59
N PRO A 58 -8.18 -4.03 -9.06
CA PRO A 58 -7.90 -5.44 -9.38
C PRO A 58 -7.99 -6.40 -8.17
N TYR A 59 -8.25 -5.86 -6.98
CA TYR A 59 -8.32 -6.56 -5.71
C TYR A 59 -9.75 -6.80 -5.20
N HIS A 60 -10.78 -6.21 -5.84
CA HIS A 60 -12.18 -6.52 -5.52
C HIS A 60 -12.47 -8.03 -5.47
N GLY A 61 -13.27 -8.42 -4.47
CA GLY A 61 -13.61 -9.81 -4.18
C GLY A 61 -12.53 -10.58 -3.40
N GLY A 62 -11.37 -9.97 -3.16
CA GLY A 62 -10.30 -10.55 -2.37
C GLY A 62 -10.44 -10.33 -0.87
N VAL A 63 -9.73 -11.17 -0.12
CA VAL A 63 -9.57 -11.12 1.34
C VAL A 63 -8.08 -11.20 1.62
N TYR A 64 -7.46 -10.09 2.02
CA TYR A 64 -6.00 -9.99 2.12
C TYR A 64 -5.57 -9.86 3.56
N HIS A 65 -5.07 -10.96 4.12
CA HIS A 65 -4.50 -11.02 5.46
C HIS A 65 -3.08 -10.47 5.46
N GLY A 66 -2.80 -9.57 6.39
CA GLY A 66 -1.47 -9.06 6.68
C GLY A 66 -1.20 -9.01 8.17
N LYS A 67 0.01 -8.59 8.53
CA LYS A 67 0.38 -8.35 9.92
C LYS A 67 1.31 -7.15 10.09
N LEU A 68 1.21 -6.54 11.26
CA LEU A 68 2.09 -5.54 11.80
C LEU A 68 2.86 -6.18 12.97
N VAL A 69 4.17 -6.03 12.99
CA VAL A 69 5.02 -6.47 14.10
C VAL A 69 5.62 -5.23 14.74
N PHE A 70 5.17 -4.93 15.96
CA PHE A 70 5.58 -3.74 16.70
C PHE A 70 6.83 -4.02 17.53
N PRO A 71 7.80 -3.08 17.57
CA PRO A 71 8.94 -3.22 18.44
C PRO A 71 8.55 -2.95 19.91
N PRO A 72 9.29 -3.48 20.90
CA PRO A 72 9.00 -3.24 22.32
C PRO A 72 9.03 -1.76 22.73
N ASN A 73 9.67 -0.88 21.97
CA ASN A 73 9.70 0.56 22.22
C ASN A 73 8.63 1.34 21.43
N TYR A 74 7.65 0.68 20.80
CA TYR A 74 6.49 1.36 20.21
C TYR A 74 5.79 2.24 21.27
N PRO A 75 5.42 3.51 20.96
CA PRO A 75 5.33 4.14 19.64
C PRO A 75 6.58 4.92 19.21
N PHE A 76 7.72 4.78 19.87
CA PHE A 76 8.94 5.53 19.53
C PHE A 76 9.72 4.95 18.35
N ALA A 77 9.32 3.78 17.87
CA ALA A 77 9.80 3.19 16.64
C ALA A 77 8.62 2.60 15.83
N PRO A 78 8.71 2.62 14.49
CA PRO A 78 7.69 2.07 13.59
C PRO A 78 7.59 0.54 13.65
N PRO A 79 6.46 -0.05 13.23
CA PRO A 79 6.33 -1.49 13.03
C PRO A 79 6.98 -1.98 11.72
N SER A 80 7.25 -3.27 11.65
CA SER A 80 7.41 -3.98 10.37
C SER A 80 6.04 -4.36 9.80
N ILE A 81 5.87 -4.28 8.48
CA ILE A 81 4.60 -4.57 7.78
C ILE A 81 4.79 -5.76 6.84
N PHE A 82 3.81 -6.68 6.83
CA PHE A 82 3.84 -7.88 5.99
C PHE A 82 2.48 -8.16 5.36
N MET A 83 2.50 -8.64 4.13
CA MET A 83 1.34 -9.29 3.49
C MET A 83 1.48 -10.81 3.67
N LEU A 84 0.42 -11.50 4.10
CA LEU A 84 0.40 -12.95 4.29
C LEU A 84 -0.36 -13.65 3.17
N THR A 85 -1.37 -13.01 2.60
CA THR A 85 -2.12 -13.56 1.47
C THR A 85 -1.49 -13.17 0.14
N PRO A 86 -1.28 -14.10 -0.81
CA PRO A 86 -0.83 -13.77 -2.16
C PRO A 86 -1.74 -12.73 -2.84
N SER A 87 -1.23 -11.53 -3.09
CA SER A 87 -2.01 -10.41 -3.69
C SER A 87 -1.59 -10.05 -5.11
N GLY A 88 -0.39 -10.48 -5.53
CA GLY A 88 0.22 -10.05 -6.80
C GLY A 88 0.75 -8.61 -6.76
N ARG A 89 0.72 -7.95 -5.59
CA ARG A 89 1.32 -6.64 -5.34
C ARG A 89 2.49 -6.70 -4.36
N PHE A 90 2.41 -7.59 -3.38
CA PHE A 90 3.44 -7.77 -2.35
C PHE A 90 3.89 -9.23 -2.27
N SER A 91 5.18 -9.44 -2.06
CA SER A 91 5.74 -10.75 -1.70
C SER A 91 5.19 -11.19 -0.35
N VAL A 92 4.73 -12.44 -0.29
CA VAL A 92 4.18 -13.01 0.93
C VAL A 92 5.27 -13.15 1.99
N ASN A 93 4.93 -12.75 3.22
CA ASN A 93 5.77 -12.82 4.41
C ASN A 93 7.15 -12.13 4.26
N GLN A 94 7.23 -11.15 3.35
CA GLN A 94 8.39 -10.28 3.21
C GLN A 94 8.10 -8.94 3.90
N ARG A 95 9.11 -8.36 4.57
CA ARG A 95 9.00 -7.00 5.12
C ARG A 95 8.73 -6.02 3.97
N LEU A 96 7.79 -5.11 4.18
CA LEU A 96 7.42 -4.09 3.19
C LEU A 96 8.00 -2.73 3.58
N CYS A 97 8.70 -2.10 2.65
CA CYS A 97 9.23 -0.76 2.86
C CYS A 97 8.18 0.30 2.51
N MET A 98 7.82 1.08 3.53
CA MET A 98 6.90 2.23 3.46
C MET A 98 7.40 3.33 4.39
N SER A 99 7.00 4.58 4.19
CA SER A 99 7.37 5.72 5.06
C SER A 99 6.97 5.55 6.53
N MET A 100 6.01 4.66 6.81
CA MET A 100 5.53 4.31 8.15
C MET A 100 6.07 2.97 8.67
N SER A 101 7.07 2.39 7.99
CA SER A 101 7.70 1.11 8.36
C SER A 101 9.08 1.31 8.99
N ASP A 102 9.59 0.25 9.59
CA ASP A 102 10.94 0.16 10.18
C ASP A 102 12.12 0.30 9.21
N PHE A 103 11.89 0.45 7.91
CA PHE A 103 12.91 0.89 6.97
C PHE A 103 13.22 2.39 7.06
N HIS A 104 12.27 3.19 7.55
CA HIS A 104 12.34 4.66 7.59
C HIS A 104 12.06 5.22 8.98
N PRO A 105 12.85 4.87 10.02
CA PRO A 105 12.65 5.37 11.38
C PRO A 105 12.70 6.90 11.48
N GLU A 106 13.39 7.58 10.57
CA GLU A 106 13.48 9.04 10.48
C GLU A 106 12.17 9.71 10.03
N SER A 107 11.33 8.98 9.27
CA SER A 107 10.05 9.46 8.77
C SER A 107 8.88 9.10 9.68
N TRP A 108 9.15 8.33 10.73
CA TRP A 108 8.15 7.84 11.67
C TRP A 108 7.62 8.95 12.58
N ASN A 109 6.29 9.00 12.75
CA ASN A 109 5.64 9.87 13.71
C ASN A 109 5.01 9.05 14.85
N PRO A 110 5.47 9.17 16.11
CA PRO A 110 4.91 8.45 17.28
C PRO A 110 3.42 8.73 17.58
N SER A 111 2.84 9.75 16.95
CA SER A 111 1.42 10.09 17.02
C SER A 111 0.55 9.24 16.09
N TRP A 112 1.14 8.59 15.08
CA TRP A 112 0.43 7.62 14.25
C TRP A 112 -0.02 6.42 15.07
N ARG A 113 -1.17 5.87 14.68
CA ARG A 113 -1.88 4.79 15.38
C ARG A 113 -2.24 3.68 14.40
N LEU A 114 -2.72 2.54 14.91
CA LEU A 114 -3.26 1.42 14.14
C LEU A 114 -4.09 1.86 12.93
N GLU A 115 -5.05 2.77 13.15
CA GLU A 115 -5.90 3.37 12.11
C GLU A 115 -5.10 3.97 10.95
N THR A 116 -4.14 4.84 11.26
CA THR A 116 -3.28 5.51 10.28
C THR A 116 -2.45 4.50 9.51
N LEU A 117 -1.91 3.48 10.19
CA LEU A 117 -1.06 2.47 9.58
C LEU A 117 -1.82 1.64 8.56
N VAL A 118 -2.98 1.09 8.94
CA VAL A 118 -3.75 0.26 8.01
C VAL A 118 -4.40 1.08 6.89
N THR A 119 -4.77 2.32 7.16
CA THR A 119 -5.27 3.25 6.12
C THR A 119 -4.18 3.59 5.11
N GLY A 120 -2.97 3.89 5.59
CA GLY A 120 -1.81 4.13 4.73
C GLY A 120 -1.45 2.89 3.91
N PHE A 121 -1.53 1.70 4.51
CA PHE A 121 -1.28 0.43 3.82
C PHE A 121 -2.30 0.18 2.71
N LEU A 122 -3.59 0.36 3.01
CA LEU A 122 -4.68 0.25 2.05
C LEU A 122 -4.49 1.21 0.88
N SER A 123 -4.17 2.48 1.16
CA SER A 123 -3.92 3.48 0.12
C SER A 123 -2.77 3.07 -0.79
N PHE A 124 -1.68 2.53 -0.22
CA PHE A 124 -0.52 2.08 -1.00
C PHE A 124 -0.80 0.82 -1.82
N MET A 125 -1.67 -0.07 -1.33
CA MET A 125 -2.14 -1.24 -2.08
C MET A 125 -2.99 -0.85 -3.28
N LEU A 126 -3.80 0.21 -3.14
CA LEU A 126 -4.72 0.69 -4.19
C LEU A 126 -4.11 1.75 -5.12
N ASP A 127 -2.86 2.14 -4.90
CA ASP A 127 -2.20 3.16 -5.72
C ASP A 127 -2.03 2.67 -7.16
N ALA A 128 -2.66 3.39 -8.10
CA ALA A 128 -2.60 3.10 -9.53
C ALA A 128 -1.21 3.33 -10.14
N ALA A 129 -0.36 4.14 -9.51
CA ALA A 129 1.03 4.31 -9.94
C ALA A 129 1.87 3.05 -9.68
N ASP A 130 1.37 2.12 -8.85
CA ASP A 130 2.00 0.84 -8.50
C ASP A 130 3.52 0.99 -8.19
N PRO A 131 3.90 1.92 -7.31
CA PRO A 131 5.30 2.25 -7.09
C PRO A 131 6.08 1.03 -6.60
N ALA A 132 7.26 0.81 -7.18
CA ALA A 132 8.16 -0.24 -6.74
C ALA A 132 8.74 0.12 -5.36
N THR A 133 8.67 -0.84 -4.43
CA THR A 133 9.30 -0.76 -3.12
C THR A 133 9.87 -2.11 -2.71
N HIS A 134 10.69 -2.15 -1.66
CA HIS A 134 11.16 -3.41 -1.09
C HIS A 134 9.96 -4.28 -0.68
N GLY A 135 9.96 -5.53 -1.15
CA GLY A 135 8.89 -6.50 -0.93
C GLY A 135 7.68 -6.36 -1.86
N SER A 136 7.68 -5.40 -2.80
CA SER A 136 6.69 -5.38 -3.89
C SER A 136 7.03 -6.39 -5.00
N ILE A 137 6.01 -6.82 -5.73
CA ILE A 137 6.12 -7.63 -6.95
C ILE A 137 5.24 -7.03 -8.05
N SER A 138 5.67 -7.21 -9.31
CA SER A 138 4.89 -6.79 -10.47
C SER A 138 4.18 -7.99 -11.08
N THR A 139 2.86 -7.91 -11.20
CA THR A 139 2.02 -8.91 -11.87
C THR A 139 0.91 -8.22 -12.66
N SER A 140 0.34 -8.92 -13.65
CA SER A 140 -0.74 -8.35 -14.45
C SER A 140 -2.03 -8.19 -13.64
N HIS A 141 -2.90 -7.26 -14.07
CA HIS A 141 -4.25 -7.11 -13.49
C HIS A 141 -5.04 -8.42 -13.51
N ALA A 142 -4.93 -9.20 -14.58
CA ALA A 142 -5.57 -10.52 -14.68
C ALA A 142 -5.07 -11.50 -13.61
N GLN A 143 -3.75 -11.50 -13.34
CA GLN A 143 -3.18 -12.33 -12.28
C GLN A 143 -3.64 -11.88 -10.89
N ARG A 144 -3.65 -10.57 -10.61
CA ARG A 144 -4.19 -10.02 -9.35
C ARG A 144 -5.64 -10.40 -9.13
N ARG A 145 -6.46 -10.36 -10.18
CA ARG A 145 -7.86 -10.81 -10.16
C ARG A 145 -8.00 -12.29 -9.83
N ARG A 146 -7.19 -13.14 -10.45
CA ARG A 146 -7.16 -14.57 -10.13
C ARG A 146 -6.80 -14.80 -8.65
N LEU A 147 -5.79 -14.09 -8.15
CA LEU A 147 -5.38 -14.17 -6.75
C LEU A 147 -6.46 -13.67 -5.79
N ALA A 148 -7.22 -12.63 -6.15
CA ALA A 148 -8.37 -12.16 -5.38
C ALA A 148 -9.43 -13.25 -5.19
N LEU A 149 -9.76 -14.00 -6.25
CA LEU A 149 -10.72 -15.11 -6.14
C LEU A 149 -10.18 -16.29 -5.32
N GLN A 150 -8.87 -16.49 -5.31
CA GLN A 150 -8.20 -17.58 -4.57
C GLN A 150 -7.95 -17.24 -3.10
N SER A 151 -7.87 -15.95 -2.75
CA SER A 151 -7.45 -15.49 -1.43
C SER A 151 -8.32 -16.01 -0.29
N PHE A 152 -9.63 -16.12 -0.52
CA PHE A 152 -10.58 -16.62 0.47
C PHE A 152 -10.26 -18.07 0.88
N ALA A 153 -10.05 -18.95 -0.09
CA ALA A 153 -9.69 -20.33 0.16
C ALA A 153 -8.27 -20.45 0.76
N GLU A 154 -7.36 -19.57 0.37
CA GLU A 154 -5.99 -19.56 0.89
C GLU A 154 -5.96 -19.22 2.38
N ASN A 155 -6.69 -18.18 2.80
CA ASN A 155 -6.69 -17.76 4.21
C ASN A 155 -7.25 -18.81 5.17
N LYS A 156 -8.17 -19.67 4.70
CA LYS A 156 -8.68 -20.81 5.49
C LYS A 156 -7.60 -21.82 5.87
N ARG A 157 -6.49 -21.85 5.15
CA ARG A 157 -5.36 -22.76 5.42
C ARG A 157 -4.43 -22.23 6.50
N HIS A 158 -4.48 -20.92 6.79
CA HIS A 158 -3.60 -20.31 7.76
C HIS A 158 -4.05 -20.65 9.18
N LYS A 159 -3.10 -21.09 10.02
CA LYS A 159 -3.34 -21.31 11.44
C LYS A 159 -3.85 -20.02 12.07
N ASN A 160 -4.78 -20.16 13.02
CA ASN A 160 -5.37 -19.06 13.79
C ASN A 160 -6.18 -18.02 12.98
N PHE A 161 -6.19 -18.06 11.64
CA PHE A 161 -6.97 -17.11 10.83
C PHE A 161 -8.46 -17.19 11.18
N ALA A 162 -9.03 -18.41 11.18
CA ALA A 162 -10.43 -18.62 11.54
C ALA A 162 -10.76 -18.17 12.97
N THR A 163 -9.80 -18.27 13.90
CA THR A 163 -9.98 -17.84 15.29
C THR A 163 -9.98 -16.31 15.42
N MET A 164 -9.08 -15.63 14.70
CA MET A 164 -8.98 -14.17 14.72
C MET A 164 -10.09 -13.49 13.89
N PHE A 165 -10.50 -14.12 12.80
CA PHE A 165 -11.32 -13.55 11.72
C PHE A 165 -12.46 -14.50 11.32
N PRO A 166 -13.37 -14.85 12.25
CA PRO A 166 -14.37 -15.91 12.03
C PRO A 166 -15.38 -15.58 10.91
N HIS A 167 -15.67 -14.31 10.65
CA HIS A 167 -16.56 -13.90 9.56
C HIS A 167 -15.91 -14.01 8.17
N PHE A 168 -14.58 -14.11 8.10
CA PHE A 168 -13.84 -14.28 6.84
C PHE A 168 -13.64 -15.74 6.43
N VAL A 169 -14.29 -16.68 7.12
CA VAL A 169 -14.32 -18.10 6.73
C VAL A 169 -15.71 -18.61 6.35
N ASP A 170 -16.73 -17.76 6.42
CA ASP A 170 -18.11 -18.07 6.06
C ASP A 170 -18.27 -18.26 4.55
N ASP A 171 -18.50 -19.51 4.11
CA ASP A 171 -18.69 -19.86 2.70
C ASP A 171 -19.93 -19.21 2.07
N SER A 172 -20.94 -18.82 2.86
CA SER A 172 -22.14 -18.15 2.34
C SER A 172 -21.83 -16.74 1.79
N LYS A 173 -20.69 -16.16 2.17
CA LYS A 173 -20.22 -14.85 1.74
C LYS A 173 -19.32 -14.89 0.51
N PHE A 174 -19.03 -16.09 -0.01
CA PHE A 174 -18.14 -16.27 -1.16
C PHE A 174 -18.92 -16.64 -2.43
N ASN A 175 -18.62 -15.93 -3.52
CA ASN A 175 -19.10 -16.24 -4.85
C ASN A 175 -17.93 -16.59 -5.78
N PRO A 176 -17.93 -17.74 -6.48
CA PRO A 176 -16.80 -18.15 -7.33
C PRO A 176 -16.43 -17.16 -8.45
N SER A 177 -17.38 -16.35 -8.93
CA SER A 177 -17.16 -15.38 -10.01
C SER A 177 -16.84 -13.98 -9.48
N ARG A 178 -17.43 -13.58 -8.35
CA ARG A 178 -17.29 -12.22 -7.80
C ARG A 178 -16.29 -12.11 -6.64
N GLY A 179 -15.95 -13.23 -6.01
CA GLY A 179 -15.13 -13.29 -4.81
C GLY A 179 -15.96 -13.19 -3.53
N PHE A 180 -15.27 -12.87 -2.43
CA PHE A 180 -15.84 -12.69 -1.10
C PHE A 180 -16.43 -11.29 -0.91
N SER A 181 -17.54 -11.18 -0.16
CA SER A 181 -18.07 -9.89 0.29
C SER A 181 -18.86 -10.00 1.59
N LEU A 182 -18.57 -9.12 2.56
CA LEU A 182 -19.36 -9.04 3.81
C LEU A 182 -20.65 -8.26 3.64
N SER A 183 -20.68 -7.30 2.72
CA SER A 183 -21.78 -6.33 2.61
C SER A 183 -23.04 -6.92 1.98
N GLY A 184 -23.01 -8.14 1.43
CA GLY A 184 -24.19 -8.78 0.80
C GLY A 184 -24.82 -7.95 -0.33
N ALA A 185 -24.19 -6.84 -0.72
CA ALA A 185 -24.73 -5.89 -1.66
C ALA A 185 -24.45 -6.40 -3.07
N THR A 186 -25.53 -6.84 -3.72
CA THR A 186 -25.58 -7.00 -5.17
C THR A 186 -25.35 -5.63 -5.80
N LEU A 187 -24.10 -5.28 -6.11
CA LEU A 187 -23.82 -4.22 -7.05
C LEU A 187 -24.18 -4.75 -8.44
N ALA A 188 -25.24 -4.18 -9.02
CA ALA A 188 -25.67 -4.42 -10.38
C ALA A 188 -24.48 -4.21 -11.35
N ALA A 189 -24.40 -5.08 -12.35
CA ALA A 189 -23.44 -5.00 -13.44
C ALA A 189 -23.50 -3.63 -14.14
N PRO A 190 -22.41 -3.13 -14.75
CA PRO A 190 -22.46 -1.90 -15.51
C PRO A 190 -23.38 -2.11 -16.71
N ALA A 191 -24.48 -1.34 -16.78
CA ALA A 191 -25.31 -1.29 -17.97
C ALA A 191 -24.45 -0.81 -19.14
N ALA A 192 -24.42 -1.62 -20.19
CA ALA A 192 -23.71 -1.36 -21.43
C ALA A 192 -24.14 -0.05 -22.09
N ALA A 193 -23.19 0.56 -22.79
CA ALA A 193 -23.35 1.73 -23.62
C ALA A 193 -24.56 1.63 -24.58
N GLY A 194 -25.34 2.71 -24.67
CA GLY A 194 -26.35 2.85 -25.70
C GLY A 194 -27.24 4.09 -25.53
N ALA A 195 -27.12 5.02 -26.48
CA ALA A 195 -28.06 6.09 -26.83
C ALA A 195 -28.00 7.42 -26.05
N ALA A 196 -27.45 8.44 -26.72
CA ALA A 196 -28.01 9.80 -26.73
C ALA A 196 -28.86 9.96 -28.02
N PRO A 197 -29.61 11.06 -28.25
CA PRO A 197 -29.94 12.18 -27.36
C PRO A 197 -31.45 12.51 -27.33
N SER A 198 -31.90 13.31 -26.35
CA SER A 198 -33.05 14.19 -26.56
C SER A 198 -32.93 15.44 -25.68
N GLN A 199 -33.08 16.58 -26.35
CA GLN A 199 -32.92 17.94 -25.87
C GLN A 199 -33.99 18.29 -24.84
N LEU A 200 -33.66 19.13 -23.86
CA LEU A 200 -34.58 20.20 -23.43
C LEU A 200 -33.79 21.46 -23.02
N PRO A 201 -34.42 22.65 -23.16
CA PRO A 201 -33.74 23.93 -23.15
C PRO A 201 -33.84 24.58 -21.77
N PHE A 202 -32.75 25.07 -21.19
CA PHE A 202 -32.85 26.17 -20.24
C PHE A 202 -31.53 26.95 -20.21
N SER A 203 -31.62 28.23 -20.57
CA SER A 203 -30.55 29.22 -20.56
C SER A 203 -30.15 29.58 -19.12
N LEU A 204 -28.85 29.66 -18.86
CA LEU A 204 -28.28 30.28 -17.65
C LEU A 204 -27.94 31.75 -17.93
N PRO A 205 -28.14 32.67 -16.98
CA PRO A 205 -27.43 33.93 -16.99
C PRO A 205 -26.00 33.76 -16.45
N SER A 206 -25.06 34.35 -17.17
CA SER A 206 -23.65 34.50 -16.80
C SER A 206 -23.49 35.42 -15.59
N PHE A 207 -22.76 34.97 -14.57
CA PHE A 207 -22.03 35.86 -13.68
C PHE A 207 -20.61 35.32 -13.49
N GLY A 208 -19.66 36.17 -13.89
CA GLY A 208 -18.22 35.91 -13.82
C GLY A 208 -17.68 36.01 -12.40
N GLY A 209 -16.56 35.31 -12.19
CA GLY A 209 -15.80 35.35 -10.95
C GLY A 209 -14.64 34.37 -11.03
N ALA A 210 -13.61 34.71 -11.82
CA ALA A 210 -12.36 34.00 -11.87
C ALA A 210 -11.47 34.34 -10.66
N ALA A 211 -10.57 33.39 -10.35
CA ALA A 211 -9.37 33.49 -9.52
C ALA A 211 -9.54 33.28 -8.01
N LEU A 212 -9.23 32.05 -7.56
CA LEU A 212 -8.19 31.77 -6.57
C LEU A 212 -7.98 30.26 -6.45
N LEU A 213 -6.82 29.86 -5.92
CA LEU A 213 -6.28 28.50 -5.76
C LEU A 213 -5.36 28.01 -6.90
N ARG A 214 -4.16 28.61 -6.94
CA ARG A 214 -2.95 27.90 -7.36
C ARG A 214 -2.30 27.25 -6.14
N ASN A 215 -1.79 26.03 -6.36
CA ASN A 215 -0.78 25.29 -5.60
C ASN A 215 -1.12 24.80 -4.18
N ALA A 216 -1.52 23.53 -4.10
CA ALA A 216 -1.32 22.67 -2.93
C ALA A 216 -0.81 21.29 -3.39
N ALA A 217 0.44 21.22 -3.83
CA ALA A 217 1.14 19.97 -4.14
C ALA A 217 2.63 20.17 -3.81
N ALA A 218 2.95 20.29 -2.51
CA ALA A 218 4.33 20.48 -2.05
C ALA A 218 4.56 20.00 -0.60
N LEU A 219 3.79 19.03 -0.09
CA LEU A 219 3.96 18.54 1.30
C LEU A 219 4.24 17.05 1.45
N PHE A 220 4.50 16.30 0.37
CA PHE A 220 4.85 14.87 0.49
C PHE A 220 6.08 14.41 -0.31
N PHE A 221 6.75 15.29 -1.06
CA PHE A 221 8.02 14.96 -1.75
C PHE A 221 8.89 16.20 -1.92
N PRO A 222 10.17 16.23 -1.47
CA PRO A 222 11.08 17.30 -1.85
C PRO A 222 11.50 17.14 -3.32
N ARG A 223 11.39 18.24 -4.07
CA ARG A 223 11.87 18.38 -5.45
C ARG A 223 13.39 18.44 -5.46
N ALA A 224 14.03 17.61 -6.28
CA ALA A 224 15.45 17.68 -6.55
C ALA A 224 15.78 19.00 -7.25
N ASP A 225 16.70 19.77 -6.66
CA ASP A 225 17.28 20.95 -7.30
C ASP A 225 18.63 20.59 -7.92
N SER A 226 18.81 21.04 -9.15
CA SER A 226 20.00 20.81 -9.97
C SER A 226 21.06 21.88 -9.67
N GLY A 227 22.24 21.47 -9.23
CA GLY A 227 23.44 22.32 -9.29
C GLY A 227 24.57 21.93 -8.34
N GLY A 228 25.72 21.58 -8.92
CA GLY A 228 27.04 21.73 -8.27
C GLY A 228 27.74 20.44 -7.85
N GLU A 229 28.60 19.91 -8.71
CA GLU A 229 29.72 19.03 -8.35
C GLU A 229 30.70 19.76 -7.39
N PRO A 230 31.44 19.04 -6.52
CA PRO A 230 32.67 18.39 -6.99
C PRO A 230 32.99 17.01 -6.39
N ALA A 231 33.88 16.34 -7.11
CA ALA A 231 34.48 15.02 -6.91
C ALA A 231 35.07 14.72 -5.51
N ALA A 232 34.93 13.46 -5.08
CA ALA A 232 36.03 12.56 -4.72
C ALA A 232 35.53 11.26 -4.07
N GLY A 233 36.15 10.12 -4.42
CA GLY A 233 36.20 8.93 -3.56
C GLY A 233 35.23 7.79 -3.89
N ARG A 234 35.46 7.07 -4.99
CA ARG A 234 34.93 5.70 -5.15
C ARG A 234 35.65 4.80 -4.14
N GLN A 235 34.92 4.24 -3.20
CA GLN A 235 35.35 3.08 -2.42
C GLN A 235 34.45 1.92 -2.79
N GLU A 236 34.97 1.05 -3.66
CA GLU A 236 34.31 -0.16 -4.12
C GLU A 236 34.11 -1.13 -2.94
N CYS A 237 32.88 -1.59 -2.75
CA CYS A 237 32.56 -2.63 -1.78
C CYS A 237 32.93 -3.98 -2.39
N SER A 238 34.08 -4.50 -1.96
CA SER A 238 34.62 -5.81 -2.35
C SER A 238 33.73 -6.96 -1.84
N THR A 239 33.21 -7.78 -2.74
CA THR A 239 32.67 -9.11 -2.44
C THR A 239 33.81 -10.13 -2.31
N PRO A 240 33.77 -11.11 -1.39
CA PRO A 240 34.78 -12.17 -1.33
C PRO A 240 34.58 -13.19 -2.46
N GLU A 241 35.65 -13.40 -3.22
CA GLU A 241 35.74 -14.34 -4.35
C GLU A 241 35.95 -15.78 -3.86
N GLU A 242 35.12 -16.70 -4.36
CA GLU A 242 35.18 -18.14 -4.12
C GLU A 242 36.13 -18.80 -5.13
N LYS A 243 37.15 -19.50 -4.62
CA LYS A 243 38.11 -20.29 -5.41
C LYS A 243 37.41 -21.44 -6.15
N ARG A 244 37.51 -21.47 -7.48
CA ARG A 244 37.47 -22.74 -8.23
C ARG A 244 38.26 -22.72 -9.55
N SER A 245 39.33 -23.53 -9.53
CA SER A 245 40.05 -24.24 -10.60
C SER A 245 39.95 -23.79 -12.07
N GLU A 246 41.13 -23.58 -12.64
CA GLU A 246 41.48 -23.43 -14.06
C GLU A 246 41.09 -24.64 -14.93
N GLY A 247 40.83 -24.37 -16.22
CA GLY A 247 40.71 -25.37 -17.28
C GLY A 247 40.36 -24.77 -18.65
N SER A 248 41.40 -24.41 -19.42
CA SER A 248 41.54 -24.45 -20.89
C SER A 248 40.59 -23.69 -21.84
N GLY A 249 41.18 -22.94 -22.77
CA GLY A 249 40.89 -23.16 -24.21
C GLY A 249 40.36 -21.99 -25.05
N GLU A 250 41.28 -21.42 -25.83
CA GLU A 250 41.13 -20.89 -27.20
C GLU A 250 40.36 -19.59 -27.53
N GLY A 251 41.06 -18.76 -28.31
CA GLY A 251 40.62 -17.46 -28.80
C GLY A 251 39.77 -17.51 -30.06
N GLY A 252 39.16 -16.37 -30.38
CA GLY A 252 38.41 -16.16 -31.62
C GLY A 252 37.98 -14.71 -31.76
N ARG A 253 38.59 -14.01 -32.72
CA ARG A 253 38.30 -12.62 -33.11
C ARG A 253 37.04 -12.52 -33.97
N GLY A 254 36.31 -11.41 -33.83
CA GLY A 254 35.30 -10.90 -34.77
C GLY A 254 34.38 -9.94 -34.00
N GLY A 255 34.20 -8.66 -34.31
CA GLY A 255 34.10 -8.03 -35.62
C GLY A 255 32.65 -7.57 -35.82
N ALA A 256 32.28 -6.40 -35.30
CA ALA A 256 31.05 -5.68 -35.62
C ALA A 256 31.25 -4.23 -35.14
N GLY A 257 30.98 -3.17 -35.90
CA GLY A 257 29.88 -3.00 -36.86
C GLY A 257 29.15 -1.75 -36.42
N ARG A 258 29.51 -0.63 -37.05
CA ARG A 258 28.99 0.73 -36.81
C ARG A 258 27.50 0.80 -37.13
N LEU A 259 26.66 1.29 -36.21
CA LEU A 259 25.36 1.89 -36.54
C LEU A 259 25.14 3.16 -35.71
N ARG A 260 24.94 4.25 -36.45
CA ARG A 260 24.35 5.52 -36.01
C ARG A 260 22.82 5.42 -36.15
N GLU A 261 22.14 6.45 -35.66
CA GLU A 261 20.69 6.76 -35.74
C GLU A 261 19.91 6.29 -34.50
N GLY A 262 19.04 7.09 -33.86
CA GLY A 262 18.56 8.44 -34.10
C GLY A 262 17.67 8.80 -32.91
N LEU A 263 17.90 9.98 -32.32
CA LEU A 263 17.06 10.56 -31.28
C LEU A 263 15.71 10.99 -31.90
N ALA A 264 14.60 10.45 -31.38
CA ALA A 264 13.27 10.98 -31.65
C ALA A 264 12.68 11.53 -30.35
N ALA A 265 12.32 12.80 -30.39
CA ALA A 265 11.78 13.61 -29.31
C ALA A 265 10.37 13.16 -28.89
N TRP A 266 10.07 13.32 -27.60
CA TRP A 266 8.77 13.05 -26.98
C TRP A 266 8.00 14.38 -26.80
N GLU A 267 6.78 14.45 -27.34
CA GLU A 267 5.81 15.55 -27.13
C GLU A 267 4.85 15.25 -25.95
N PRO A 268 4.49 16.24 -25.11
CA PRO A 268 3.67 16.04 -23.93
C PRO A 268 2.18 16.20 -24.24
N GLY A 269 1.41 15.11 -24.14
CA GLY A 269 -0.04 15.19 -24.33
C GLY A 269 -0.78 13.89 -24.04
N SER A 270 -0.96 13.55 -22.76
CA SER A 270 -2.04 12.66 -22.29
C SER A 270 -2.18 12.73 -20.77
N ALA A 271 -2.81 13.80 -20.29
CA ALA A 271 -3.39 13.80 -18.95
C ALA A 271 -4.67 12.95 -18.99
N ALA A 272 -4.60 11.71 -18.53
CA ALA A 272 -5.77 10.89 -18.28
C ALA A 272 -6.57 11.52 -17.11
N ARG A 273 -7.82 11.89 -17.39
CA ARG A 273 -8.76 12.45 -16.41
C ARG A 273 -9.17 11.36 -15.42
N LEU A 274 -8.95 11.60 -14.13
CA LEU A 274 -9.52 10.79 -13.04
C LEU A 274 -11.05 10.93 -13.06
N SER A 275 -11.78 9.83 -13.28
CA SER A 275 -13.25 9.83 -13.41
C SER A 275 -13.93 8.86 -12.44
N SER A 276 -13.50 8.77 -11.19
CA SER A 276 -14.21 7.97 -10.17
C SER A 276 -14.43 8.78 -8.89
N PRO A 277 -15.69 9.10 -8.52
CA PRO A 277 -15.99 9.83 -7.28
C PRO A 277 -15.62 9.03 -6.01
N ALA A 278 -15.46 7.71 -6.09
CA ALA A 278 -15.10 6.87 -4.94
C ALA A 278 -13.62 7.02 -4.52
N ILE A 279 -12.70 7.11 -5.49
CA ILE A 279 -11.27 7.37 -5.22
C ILE A 279 -11.09 8.80 -4.72
N ALA A 280 -11.87 9.75 -5.25
CA ALA A 280 -11.88 11.12 -4.78
C ALA A 280 -12.31 11.23 -3.30
N VAL A 281 -13.27 10.43 -2.85
CA VAL A 281 -13.70 10.41 -1.43
C VAL A 281 -12.62 9.86 -0.51
N VAL A 282 -11.90 8.80 -0.88
CA VAL A 282 -10.78 8.29 -0.06
C VAL A 282 -9.64 9.31 0.02
N ILE A 283 -9.31 9.97 -1.09
CA ILE A 283 -8.32 11.05 -1.12
C ILE A 283 -8.79 12.29 -0.32
N LEU A 284 -10.08 12.66 -0.41
CA LEU A 284 -10.67 13.79 0.32
C LEU A 284 -10.76 13.53 1.83
N VAL A 285 -11.05 12.31 2.25
CA VAL A 285 -11.06 11.91 3.67
C VAL A 285 -9.64 11.91 4.22
N ALA A 286 -8.66 11.39 3.49
CA ALA A 286 -7.25 11.45 3.86
C ALA A 286 -6.72 12.90 3.96
N ALA A 287 -7.09 13.76 3.00
CA ALA A 287 -6.73 15.18 3.01
C ALA A 287 -7.41 15.96 4.15
N SER A 288 -8.66 15.63 4.48
CA SER A 288 -9.41 16.28 5.57
C SER A 288 -8.89 15.89 6.95
N LEU A 289 -8.47 14.64 7.15
CA LEU A 289 -7.76 14.22 8.37
C LEU A 289 -6.41 14.93 8.52
N ALA A 290 -5.65 15.10 7.44
CA ALA A 290 -4.38 15.84 7.46
C ALA A 290 -4.59 17.33 7.81
N ALA A 291 -5.64 17.97 7.28
CA ALA A 291 -5.96 19.36 7.59
C ALA A 291 -6.45 19.57 9.03
N LEU A 292 -7.14 18.58 9.62
CA LEU A 292 -7.57 18.61 11.02
C LEU A 292 -6.40 18.39 12.00
N LEU A 293 -5.40 17.58 11.62
CA LEU A 293 -4.18 17.38 12.42
C LEU A 293 -3.27 18.61 12.42
N ASN A 294 -3.20 19.37 11.32
CA ASN A 294 -2.45 20.63 11.26
C ASN A 294 -3.09 21.81 12.01
N ARG A 295 -4.37 21.71 12.41
CA ARG A 295 -5.04 22.74 13.24
C ARG A 295 -4.79 22.61 14.74
N TRP A 296 -4.04 21.59 15.18
CA TRP A 296 -3.65 21.36 16.57
C TRP A 296 -2.14 21.51 16.82
N ILE A 297 -1.40 22.00 15.82
CA ILE A 297 0.02 22.37 15.93
C ILE A 297 0.16 23.85 15.52
N VAL A 298 -0.51 24.73 16.27
CA VAL A 298 -0.13 26.14 16.54
C VAL A 298 -0.64 26.47 17.92
#